data_AF-A0A261WLS1-F1
#
_entry.id   AF-A0A261WLS1-F1
#
_cell.length_a   1.000
_cell.length_b   1.000
_cell.length_c   1.000
_cell.angle_alpha   90.00
_cell.angle_beta   90.00
_cell.angle_gamma   90.00
#
_symmetry.space_group_name_H-M   'P 1'
#
loop_
_entity.id
_entity.type
_entity.pdbx_description
1 polymer ?
#
loop_
_entity_poly.entity_id
_entity_poly.type
_entity_poly.pdbx_seq_one_letter_code
_entity_poly.pdbx_strand_id
1 'polypeptide(L)' 'MPDAPRTHDGTPASRFQLPAGPWVSVFDALCACFPAIAAERWRNRFERGLVRDANDQALALSAPYRVGADIRY' A
#
# COMPACT_ATOMS: atom_id res chain seq x y z
N MET A 1 -12.62 28.59 -1.52
CA MET A 1 -11.79 27.76 -0.62
C MET A 1 -11.39 26.52 -1.41
N PRO A 2 -10.10 26.30 -1.75
CA PRO A 2 -9.70 25.02 -2.30
C PRO A 2 -9.64 23.98 -1.17
N ASP A 3 -10.11 22.79 -1.49
CA ASP A 3 -10.15 21.58 -0.67
C ASP A 3 -8.83 21.37 0.08
N ALA A 4 -8.87 21.47 1.41
CA ALA A 4 -7.75 21.04 2.24
C ALA A 4 -7.55 19.54 1.96
N PRO A 5 -6.32 19.08 1.62
CA PRO A 5 -6.11 17.67 1.37
C PRO A 5 -6.58 16.90 2.61
N ARG A 6 -7.54 16.00 2.43
CA ARG A 6 -7.98 15.07 3.49
C ARG A 6 -6.82 14.13 3.80
N THR A 7 -5.88 14.62 4.59
CA THR A 7 -4.86 13.84 5.26
C THR A 7 -5.57 13.05 6.34
N HIS A 8 -5.89 11.81 6.04
CA HIS A 8 -6.30 10.85 7.05
C HIS A 8 -5.02 10.52 7.83
N ASP A 9 -4.87 11.05 9.05
CA ASP A 9 -3.81 10.67 10.00
C ASP A 9 -2.38 11.14 9.69
N GLY A 10 -2.17 12.41 9.31
CA GLY A 10 -0.90 13.14 9.51
C GLY A 10 0.40 12.54 8.93
N THR A 11 0.35 11.46 8.15
CA THR A 11 1.50 10.80 7.56
C THR A 11 1.48 11.12 6.06
N PRO A 12 2.54 11.73 5.49
CA PRO A 12 2.59 11.98 4.06
C PRO A 12 2.46 10.64 3.32
N ALA A 13 1.52 10.57 2.37
CA ALA A 13 1.26 9.38 1.56
C ALA A 13 2.58 8.94 0.90
N SER A 14 3.19 7.89 1.43
CA SER A 14 4.47 7.42 0.91
C SER A 14 4.17 6.59 -0.32
N ARG A 15 4.68 7.06 -1.46
CA ARG A 15 4.53 6.38 -2.75
C ARG A 15 5.55 5.25 -2.85
N PHE A 16 5.05 4.04 -3.02
CA PHE A 16 5.83 2.84 -3.23
C PHE A 16 5.43 2.23 -4.57
N GLN A 17 6.36 2.31 -5.52
CA GLN A 17 6.19 1.66 -6.81
C GLN A 17 6.58 0.20 -6.68
N LEU A 18 5.71 -0.71 -7.15
CA LEU A 18 5.97 -2.14 -7.12
C LEU A 18 7.12 -2.52 -8.07
N PRO A 19 8.26 -3.02 -7.55
CA PRO A 19 9.36 -3.46 -8.40
C PRO A 19 9.01 -4.69 -9.26
N ALA A 20 9.75 -4.95 -10.33
CA ALA A 20 9.60 -6.23 -11.03
C ALA A 20 10.22 -7.35 -10.18
N GLY A 21 9.41 -8.30 -9.71
CA GLY A 21 9.91 -9.45 -8.97
C GLY A 21 8.89 -10.58 -8.84
N PRO A 22 9.30 -11.72 -8.26
CA PRO A 22 8.54 -12.97 -8.26
C PRO A 22 7.38 -12.97 -7.25
N TRP A 23 6.92 -11.81 -6.79
CA TRP A 23 5.85 -11.71 -5.81
C TRP A 23 4.49 -11.93 -6.46
N VAL A 24 3.67 -12.76 -5.83
CA VAL A 24 2.34 -13.12 -6.32
C VAL A 24 1.29 -12.10 -5.86
N SER A 25 1.49 -11.50 -4.68
CA SER A 25 0.56 -10.54 -4.07
C SER A 25 1.28 -9.29 -3.59
N VAL A 26 0.55 -8.18 -3.59
CA VAL A 26 1.04 -6.89 -3.05
C VAL A 26 1.53 -7.03 -1.62
N PHE A 27 0.81 -7.82 -0.82
CA PHE A 27 1.18 -8.14 0.55
C PHE A 27 2.58 -8.79 0.69
N ASP A 28 2.89 -9.74 -0.20
CA ASP A 28 4.14 -10.49 -0.18
C ASP A 28 5.33 -9.57 -0.51
N ALA A 29 5.15 -8.70 -1.51
CA ALA A 29 6.15 -7.70 -1.86
C ALA A 29 6.36 -6.66 -0.75
N LEU A 30 5.31 -6.21 -0.09
CA LEU A 30 5.43 -5.29 1.05
C LEU A 30 6.13 -5.95 2.24
N CYS A 31 5.84 -7.23 2.52
CA CYS A 31 6.52 -7.98 3.55
C CYS A 31 8.02 -8.15 3.23
N ALA A 32 8.36 -8.40 1.97
CA ALA A 32 9.75 -8.55 1.51
C ALA A 32 10.52 -7.21 1.51
N CYS A 33 9.89 -6.12 1.07
CA CYS A 33 10.50 -4.79 1.04
C CYS A 33 10.60 -4.14 2.43
N PHE A 34 9.67 -4.48 3.34
CA PHE A 34 9.65 -3.97 4.71
C PHE A 34 9.73 -5.11 5.72
N PRO A 35 10.90 -5.77 5.85
CA PRO A 35 11.09 -6.86 6.80
C PRO A 35 10.93 -6.41 8.28
N ALA A 36 11.02 -5.10 8.55
CA ALA A 36 10.78 -4.53 9.88
C ALA A 36 9.29 -4.52 10.29
N ILE A 37 8.36 -4.67 9.34
CA ILE A 37 6.91 -4.61 9.58
C ILE A 37 6.32 -6.01 9.39
N ALA A 38 5.82 -6.59 10.47
CA ALA A 38 5.20 -7.91 10.43
C ALA A 38 3.95 -7.94 9.52
N ALA A 39 3.71 -9.10 8.92
CA ALA A 39 2.53 -9.45 8.13
C ALA A 39 1.20 -9.00 8.78
N GLU A 40 1.01 -9.22 10.07
CA GLU A 40 -0.19 -8.79 10.80
C GLU A 40 -0.37 -7.28 10.85
N ARG A 41 0.75 -6.54 10.93
CA ARG A 41 0.73 -5.08 10.95
C ARG A 41 0.36 -4.53 9.57
N TRP A 42 0.81 -5.19 8.50
CA TRP A 42 0.33 -4.92 7.15
C TRP A 42 -1.16 -5.24 7.04
N ARG A 43 -1.63 -6.42 7.47
CA ARG A 43 -3.06 -6.77 7.46
C ARG A 43 -3.91 -5.69 8.11
N ASN A 44 -3.51 -5.21 9.28
CA ASN A 44 -4.24 -4.13 9.96
C ASN A 44 -4.26 -2.82 9.12
N ARG A 45 -3.18 -2.49 8.41
CA ARG A 45 -3.18 -1.32 7.49
C ARG A 45 -4.09 -1.51 6.29
N PHE A 46 -4.12 -2.71 5.71
CA PHE A 46 -5.02 -3.06 4.62
C PHE A 46 -6.48 -2.98 5.07
N GLU A 47 -6.83 -3.57 6.23
CA GLU A 47 -8.16 -3.50 6.84
C GLU A 47 -8.60 -2.06 7.14
N ARG A 48 -7.67 -1.19 7.53
CA ARG A 48 -7.91 0.24 7.75
C ARG A 48 -8.01 1.05 6.45
N GLY A 49 -7.75 0.46 5.29
CA GLY A 49 -7.74 1.16 3.99
C GLY A 49 -6.62 2.19 3.86
N LEU A 50 -5.51 1.96 4.56
CA LEU A 50 -4.32 2.82 4.50
C LEU A 50 -3.50 2.54 3.23
N VAL A 51 -3.51 1.30 2.73
CA VAL A 51 -2.84 0.94 1.47
C VAL A 51 -3.78 1.15 0.30
N ARG A 52 -3.49 2.14 -0.54
CA ARG A 52 -4.28 2.53 -1.71
C ARG A 52 -3.44 2.45 -2.97
N ASP A 53 -4.05 2.10 -4.09
CA ASP A 53 -3.39 2.13 -5.39
C ASP A 53 -3.28 3.57 -5.94
N ALA A 54 -2.66 3.73 -7.10
CA ALA A 54 -2.56 4.96 -7.86
C ALA A 54 -3.94 5.60 -8.15
N ASN A 55 -5.00 4.76 -8.19
CA ASN A 55 -6.38 5.21 -8.38
C ASN A 55 -7.13 5.52 -7.07
N ASP A 56 -6.41 5.60 -5.94
CA ASP A 56 -6.92 5.85 -4.58
C ASP A 56 -7.86 4.75 -4.05
N GLN A 57 -7.89 3.61 -4.75
CA GLN A 57 -8.61 2.42 -4.32
C GLN A 57 -7.83 1.68 -3.25
N ALA A 58 -8.48 1.42 -2.11
CA ALA A 58 -7.94 0.53 -1.10
C ALA A 58 -7.64 -0.83 -1.73
N LEU A 59 -6.37 -1.25 -1.67
CA LEU A 59 -5.98 -2.58 -2.10
C LEU A 59 -6.46 -3.59 -1.07
N ALA A 60 -6.91 -4.75 -1.53
CA ALA A 60 -7.18 -5.88 -0.66
C ALA A 60 -5.88 -6.64 -0.34
N LEU A 61 -5.84 -7.38 0.76
CA LEU A 61 -4.70 -8.24 1.08
C LEU A 61 -4.42 -9.27 -0.03
N SER A 62 -5.49 -9.78 -0.65
CA SER A 62 -5.46 -10.70 -1.78
C SER A 62 -5.34 -10.00 -3.13
N ALA A 63 -5.02 -8.70 -3.17
CA ALA A 63 -4.83 -8.00 -4.42
C ALA A 63 -3.63 -8.62 -5.18
N PRO A 64 -3.82 -8.98 -6.46
CA PRO A 64 -2.75 -9.53 -7.27
C PRO A 64 -1.64 -8.51 -7.45
N TYR A 65 -0.39 -8.96 -7.35
CA TYR A 65 0.76 -8.11 -7.59
C TYR A 65 0.79 -7.62 -9.04
N ARG A 66 0.83 -6.30 -9.25
CA ARG A 66 1.04 -5.72 -10.58
C ARG A 66 2.36 -4.98 -10.60
N VAL A 67 3.33 -5.55 -11.31
CA VAL A 67 4.63 -4.90 -11.56
C VAL A 67 4.40 -3.51 -12.16
N GLY A 68 5.06 -2.50 -11.59
CA GLY A 68 4.93 -1.12 -12.03
C GLY A 68 3.64 -0.41 -11.58
N ALA A 69 2.77 -1.07 -10.81
CA ALA A 69 1.69 -0.38 -10.13
C ALA A 69 2.24 0.47 -8.99
N ASP A 70 1.63 1.63 -8.81
CA ASP A 70 2.02 2.62 -7.83
C ASP A 70 1.06 2.53 -6.65
N ILE A 71 1.62 2.39 -5.45
CA ILE A 71 0.86 2.18 -4.22
C ILE A 71 1.20 3.31 -3.26
N ARG A 72 0.20 3.78 -2.54
CA ARG A 72 0.28 4.84 -1.53
C ARG A 72 -0.12 4.23 -0.19
N TYR A 73 0.68 4.43 0.85
CA TYR A 73 0.36 3.99 2.22
C TYR A 73 0.90 4.94 3.30
#